data_AF-A0A9Q8QBR7-F1
#
_entry.id   AF-A0A9Q8QBR7-F1
#
_cell.length_a   1.000
_cell.length_b   1.000
_cell.length_c   1.000
_cell.angle_alpha   90.00
_cell.angle_beta   90.00
_cell.angle_gamma   90.00
#
_symmetry.space_group_name_H-M   'P 1'
#
loop_
_entity.id
_entity.type
_entity.pdbx_description
1 polymer ?
#
loop_
_entity_poly.entity_id
_entity_poly.type
_entity_poly.pdbx_seq_one_letter_code
_entity_poly.pdbx_strand_id
1 'polypeptide(L)'
;MHTLPLLQLALLTSSVSAFFPFAPDWLQKQDGTLSAREVNRDVDGEGASGFSLGLQRKPDVTSTKPAERAAREAKRLATKYQRSHPAQGETSPDVVRRSNQYPVTGADDPSKDMTAGVNQDGADYSYFVKVKLGSKSKSMYMLVDTGAGSSWVMGSSCTSKACTMHSTFGPDDSSTFKTANKDFSISYGSGTVSGTLATDTISLAGVSFTYNFGLASNTSDDFTRFAFDGILGLSMSQGANDNFVKSMGDAKKLDKSMFAVSLNRASDGTNTGEIRFGSTNSDKYKGDITYTPVSSSGGDWAIQLDDVTYDGSKAQVGGVKSYIDTGTSFIFGPADLVKKVHGVIPGSESGDGLTYTVPCDSKPLTLTFSGVDFAISPKDWVSPKDSSGKCTSNIYGHEAVPGAWLLGDTFLKNVYAVFDKDQKRIGFAKPAGGSQTGSSSSSGKGTASATGTSTLLATGVSSQQSGKPTLGLGGHETQSGGATATGDATKPTETSHSAAPAGGARIATKLCTGIAMAALLAALV
;
A
#
# COMPACT_ATOMS: atom_id res chain seq x y z
N MET A 1 46.37 -26.97 1.72
CA MET A 1 46.08 -26.75 3.15
C MET A 1 46.61 -25.36 3.49
N HIS A 2 45.84 -24.39 4.00
CA HIS A 2 44.42 -24.39 4.41
C HIS A 2 43.74 -23.08 3.98
N THR A 3 42.42 -23.12 3.78
CA THR A 3 41.52 -21.95 3.82
C THR A 3 40.08 -22.41 4.09
N LEU A 4 39.31 -21.61 4.86
CA LEU A 4 37.90 -21.80 5.23
C LEU A 4 37.59 -23.05 6.11
N PRO A 5 36.44 -23.12 6.83
CA PRO A 5 35.25 -22.25 6.76
C PRO A 5 34.83 -21.54 8.06
N LEU A 6 34.01 -20.50 7.90
CA LEU A 6 33.03 -19.97 8.88
C LEU A 6 31.95 -19.24 8.03
N LEU A 7 30.86 -19.94 7.68
CA LEU A 7 29.60 -20.09 8.42
C LEU A 7 28.60 -19.00 8.03
N GLN A 8 27.56 -19.39 7.29
CA GLN A 8 26.51 -18.50 6.80
C GLN A 8 25.59 -18.05 7.95
N LEU A 9 25.37 -16.74 8.09
CA LEU A 9 24.30 -16.20 8.93
C LEU A 9 23.15 -15.70 8.05
N ALA A 10 22.21 -16.59 7.73
CA ALA A 10 21.07 -16.28 6.87
C ALA A 10 20.01 -15.45 7.63
N LEU A 11 20.03 -14.12 7.45
CA LEU A 11 18.97 -13.24 7.95
C LEU A 11 17.77 -13.27 6.99
N LEU A 12 16.74 -14.02 7.39
CA LEU A 12 15.42 -14.06 6.75
C LEU A 12 14.68 -12.73 6.98
N THR A 13 14.70 -11.82 6.00
CA THR A 13 13.87 -10.60 6.00
C THR A 13 13.10 -10.40 4.69
N SER A 14 11.87 -10.92 4.69
CA SER A 14 10.83 -10.57 3.72
C SER A 14 10.31 -9.15 4.00
N SER A 15 10.56 -8.20 3.09
CA SER A 15 9.99 -6.85 3.13
C SER A 15 10.20 -6.12 1.80
N VAL A 16 9.36 -5.10 1.59
CA VAL A 16 8.87 -4.58 0.30
C VAL A 16 8.75 -3.03 0.37
N SER A 17 9.13 -2.28 -0.69
CA SER A 17 9.38 -0.80 -0.63
C SER A 17 9.08 0.09 -1.91
N ALA A 18 7.86 0.60 -2.22
CA ALA A 18 7.64 1.56 -3.37
C ALA A 18 7.18 2.89 -2.88
N PHE A 19 7.56 3.93 -3.63
CA PHE A 19 6.90 5.21 -3.69
C PHE A 19 7.59 6.13 -4.74
N PHE A 20 6.98 6.63 -5.83
CA PHE A 20 7.52 7.67 -6.78
C PHE A 20 6.35 8.58 -7.21
N PRO A 21 6.56 9.87 -7.52
CA PRO A 21 5.51 10.71 -8.12
C PRO A 21 5.56 10.87 -9.64
N PHE A 22 4.51 10.42 -10.29
CA PHE A 22 4.11 10.91 -11.61
C PHE A 22 3.06 12.00 -11.49
N ALA A 23 3.49 13.26 -11.60
CA ALA A 23 2.59 14.38 -11.86
C ALA A 23 2.20 14.39 -13.36
N PRO A 24 0.94 14.13 -13.74
CA PRO A 24 0.51 14.12 -15.14
C PRO A 24 0.56 15.49 -15.80
N ASP A 25 0.77 15.54 -17.12
CA ASP A 25 0.81 16.80 -17.89
C ASP A 25 -0.53 17.59 -17.86
N TRP A 26 -1.60 17.07 -17.23
CA TRP A 26 -2.80 17.85 -16.89
C TRP A 26 -2.63 18.62 -15.57
N LEU A 27 -2.05 17.99 -14.54
CA LEU A 27 -1.74 18.61 -13.25
C LEU A 27 -0.68 19.71 -13.42
N GLN A 28 0.37 19.43 -14.20
CA GLN A 28 1.40 20.42 -14.54
C GLN A 28 0.84 21.68 -15.25
N LYS A 29 -0.29 21.55 -15.98
CA LYS A 29 -0.99 22.71 -16.60
C LYS A 29 -1.88 23.46 -15.60
N GLN A 30 -2.39 22.78 -14.58
CA GLN A 30 -3.13 23.38 -13.48
C GLN A 30 -2.18 24.20 -12.58
N ASP A 31 -1.03 23.65 -12.19
CA ASP A 31 0.00 24.38 -11.44
C ASP A 31 0.56 25.57 -12.25
N GLY A 32 0.78 25.37 -13.54
CA GLY A 32 1.19 26.42 -14.48
C GLY A 32 0.16 27.55 -14.69
N THR A 33 -1.13 27.31 -14.38
CA THR A 33 -2.17 28.36 -14.41
C THR A 33 -2.45 28.97 -13.04
N LEU A 34 -2.07 28.30 -11.95
CA LEU A 34 -2.06 28.87 -10.59
C LEU A 34 -0.90 29.87 -10.42
N SER A 35 0.33 29.47 -10.73
CA SER A 35 1.50 30.38 -10.65
C SER A 35 1.38 31.59 -11.57
N ALA A 36 0.74 31.45 -12.73
CA ALA A 36 0.45 32.58 -13.63
C ALA A 36 -0.56 33.60 -13.05
N ARG A 37 -1.32 33.24 -12.01
CA ARG A 37 -2.21 34.16 -11.27
C ARG A 37 -1.53 34.87 -10.11
N GLU A 38 -0.49 34.29 -9.51
CA GLU A 38 0.23 34.91 -8.38
C GLU A 38 1.19 36.03 -8.81
N VAL A 39 1.60 36.08 -10.08
CA VAL A 39 2.59 37.07 -10.60
C VAL A 39 1.98 38.46 -10.88
N ASN A 40 0.65 38.59 -11.04
CA ASN A 40 0.01 39.89 -11.31
C ASN A 40 -0.49 40.58 -10.02
N ARG A 41 0.44 41.16 -9.26
CA ARG A 41 0.20 42.29 -8.35
C ARG A 41 1.35 43.29 -8.45
N ASP A 42 1.03 44.56 -8.37
CA ASP A 42 1.82 45.65 -8.95
C ASP A 42 3.08 46.04 -8.17
N VAL A 43 4.05 46.60 -8.91
CA VAL A 43 4.80 47.78 -8.48
C VAL A 43 4.97 48.70 -9.69
N ASP A 44 4.36 49.89 -9.66
CA ASP A 44 4.64 50.97 -10.60
C ASP A 44 6.05 51.54 -10.38
N GLY A 45 6.77 51.87 -11.46
CA GLY A 45 8.08 52.50 -11.38
C GLY A 45 8.59 53.01 -12.73
N GLU A 46 8.81 54.33 -12.83
CA GLU A 46 9.26 54.96 -14.08
C GLU A 46 10.75 54.73 -14.38
N GLY A 47 11.06 54.43 -15.65
CA GLY A 47 12.27 54.90 -16.30
C GLY A 47 13.58 54.12 -16.12
N ALA A 48 13.82 53.10 -16.96
CA ALA A 48 15.16 52.79 -17.48
C ALA A 48 15.10 51.98 -18.80
N SER A 49 16.02 52.27 -19.72
CA SER A 49 16.52 51.43 -20.84
C SER A 49 15.64 50.28 -21.36
N GLY A 50 15.11 50.41 -22.58
CA GLY A 50 14.41 49.33 -23.27
C GLY A 50 15.29 48.10 -23.52
N PHE A 51 14.78 46.91 -23.18
CA PHE A 51 15.45 45.62 -23.34
C PHE A 51 14.96 44.92 -24.61
N SER A 52 15.86 44.39 -25.45
CA SER A 52 15.46 43.64 -26.65
C SER A 52 15.07 42.20 -26.28
N LEU A 53 13.81 41.84 -26.55
CA LEU A 53 13.32 40.50 -26.24
C LEU A 53 13.82 39.49 -27.28
N GLY A 54 14.88 38.76 -26.91
CA GLY A 54 15.37 37.63 -27.71
C GLY A 54 14.33 36.51 -27.74
N LEU A 55 13.52 36.46 -28.81
CA LEU A 55 12.50 35.43 -29.03
C LEU A 55 13.11 34.07 -29.39
N GLN A 56 13.77 33.43 -28.41
CA GLN A 56 13.96 31.99 -28.45
C GLN A 56 12.60 31.30 -28.29
N ARG A 57 12.10 30.74 -29.39
CA ARG A 57 11.05 29.72 -29.36
C ARG A 57 11.52 28.61 -28.41
N LYS A 58 10.82 28.42 -27.27
CA LYS A 58 11.08 27.30 -26.36
C LYS A 58 11.08 25.99 -27.16
N PRO A 59 11.91 24.99 -26.77
CA PRO A 59 11.72 23.62 -27.22
C PRO A 59 10.26 23.21 -27.04
N ASP A 60 9.72 22.51 -28.02
CA ASP A 60 8.33 22.07 -28.00
C ASP A 60 8.16 20.99 -26.92
N VAL A 61 7.52 21.34 -25.79
CA VAL A 61 7.25 20.39 -24.70
C VAL A 61 5.97 19.63 -25.02
N THR A 62 5.99 18.91 -26.14
CA THR A 62 4.88 18.08 -26.60
C THR A 62 4.88 16.74 -25.86
N SER A 63 3.84 16.53 -25.05
CA SER A 63 3.33 15.23 -24.57
C SER A 63 4.36 14.20 -24.11
N THR A 64 4.49 14.00 -22.80
CA THR A 64 4.99 12.69 -22.35
C THR A 64 3.91 11.64 -22.65
N LYS A 65 4.27 10.60 -23.41
CA LYS A 65 3.29 9.59 -23.84
C LYS A 65 2.73 8.83 -22.62
N PRO A 66 1.45 8.40 -22.62
CA PRO A 66 0.89 7.50 -21.61
C PRO A 66 1.82 6.31 -21.28
N ALA A 67 2.39 5.68 -22.32
CA ALA A 67 3.43 4.67 -22.25
C ALA A 67 4.61 5.05 -21.32
N GLU A 68 5.20 6.23 -21.50
CA GLU A 68 6.36 6.68 -20.72
C GLU A 68 5.99 7.06 -19.28
N ARG A 69 4.77 7.53 -19.08
CA ARG A 69 4.23 7.89 -17.76
C ARG A 69 4.02 6.65 -16.91
N ALA A 70 3.30 5.66 -17.46
CA ALA A 70 3.13 4.36 -16.86
C ALA A 70 4.47 3.62 -16.68
N ALA A 71 5.39 3.69 -17.65
CA ALA A 71 6.71 3.08 -17.53
C ALA A 71 7.56 3.72 -16.41
N ARG A 72 7.44 5.02 -16.15
CA ARG A 72 8.08 5.66 -14.98
C ARG A 72 7.45 5.18 -13.67
N GLU A 73 6.12 5.21 -13.55
CA GLU A 73 5.41 4.72 -12.36
C GLU A 73 5.60 3.24 -12.09
N ALA A 74 5.66 2.42 -13.13
CA ALA A 74 5.73 0.99 -12.94
C ALA A 74 7.17 0.49 -12.79
N LYS A 75 8.16 1.17 -13.39
CA LYS A 75 9.58 1.03 -13.01
C LYS A 75 9.80 1.44 -11.55
N ARG A 76 9.08 2.47 -11.06
CA ARG A 76 8.94 2.76 -9.62
C ARG A 76 8.50 1.52 -8.87
N LEU A 77 7.36 0.95 -9.26
CA LEU A 77 6.70 -0.05 -8.45
C LEU A 77 7.42 -1.42 -8.50
N ALA A 78 8.07 -1.80 -9.60
CA ALA A 78 8.94 -2.98 -9.62
C ALA A 78 10.08 -2.89 -8.59
N THR A 79 10.57 -1.68 -8.34
CA THR A 79 11.62 -1.39 -7.33
C THR A 79 11.08 -1.48 -5.87
N LYS A 80 9.79 -1.80 -5.65
CA LYS A 80 9.22 -2.20 -4.33
C LYS A 80 9.41 -3.65 -4.02
N TYR A 81 9.22 -4.49 -5.01
CA TYR A 81 9.14 -5.92 -4.80
C TYR A 81 10.49 -6.62 -5.08
N GLN A 82 11.48 -5.88 -5.64
CA GLN A 82 12.90 -6.26 -5.78
C GLN A 82 13.83 -5.07 -5.44
N ARG A 83 15.16 -5.26 -5.44
CA ARG A 83 16.16 -4.46 -4.66
C ARG A 83 17.30 -3.94 -5.57
N SER A 84 18.01 -2.82 -5.34
CA SER A 84 17.99 -1.73 -4.32
C SER A 84 19.07 -0.66 -4.63
N HIS A 85 19.31 0.30 -3.71
CA HIS A 85 20.45 1.27 -3.61
C HIS A 85 20.33 2.62 -4.40
N PRO A 86 20.98 3.75 -3.96
CA PRO A 86 20.24 5.03 -3.78
C PRO A 86 20.86 6.37 -4.29
N ALA A 87 20.18 7.52 -3.96
CA ALA A 87 20.55 8.98 -3.95
C ALA A 87 19.93 9.90 -5.06
N GLN A 88 19.71 11.24 -4.93
CA GLN A 88 19.43 12.19 -3.80
C GLN A 88 18.68 13.49 -4.31
N GLY A 89 17.88 14.25 -3.49
CA GLY A 89 16.97 15.40 -3.83
C GLY A 89 15.75 15.59 -2.85
N GLU A 90 14.50 16.06 -3.21
CA GLU A 90 13.12 16.08 -2.51
C GLU A 90 12.46 17.48 -2.12
N THR A 91 11.15 17.63 -1.65
CA THR A 91 10.51 18.69 -0.71
C THR A 91 8.96 19.02 -0.58
N SER A 92 8.43 19.45 0.63
CA SER A 92 7.13 20.19 0.93
C SER A 92 6.78 20.79 2.38
N PRO A 93 5.94 21.87 2.57
CA PRO A 93 5.50 22.47 3.87
C PRO A 93 4.04 22.32 4.40
N ASP A 94 3.55 22.87 5.55
CA ASP A 94 3.89 24.01 6.50
C ASP A 94 4.31 23.66 7.96
N VAL A 95 5.55 23.85 8.47
CA VAL A 95 6.87 24.04 7.83
C VAL A 95 7.25 25.43 7.31
N VAL A 96 8.52 25.79 7.44
CA VAL A 96 9.09 27.09 7.05
C VAL A 96 9.34 27.25 5.52
N ARG A 97 8.97 26.27 4.67
CA ARG A 97 9.64 26.05 3.38
C ARG A 97 8.81 25.26 2.30
N ARG A 98 8.16 25.90 1.28
CA ARG A 98 7.93 25.42 -0.15
C ARG A 98 8.20 26.58 -1.10
N SER A 99 7.71 27.76 -0.67
CA SER A 99 7.16 28.79 -1.57
C SER A 99 5.81 28.36 -2.18
N ASN A 100 4.81 28.01 -1.34
CA ASN A 100 3.38 27.80 -1.68
C ASN A 100 2.99 26.67 -2.69
N GLN A 101 3.94 25.97 -3.32
CA GLN A 101 3.75 25.21 -4.58
C GLN A 101 2.75 24.02 -4.65
N TYR A 102 2.17 23.47 -3.57
CA TYR A 102 1.15 22.41 -3.67
C TYR A 102 -0.13 22.71 -2.88
N PRO A 103 -1.31 22.50 -3.48
CA PRO A 103 -2.57 22.50 -2.75
C PRO A 103 -2.63 21.32 -1.78
N VAL A 104 -3.27 21.53 -0.64
CA VAL A 104 -3.61 20.50 0.33
C VAL A 104 -5.10 20.60 0.61
N THR A 105 -5.89 19.64 0.11
CA THR A 105 -7.31 19.51 0.46
C THR A 105 -7.41 18.82 1.81
N GLY A 106 -7.39 19.63 2.87
CA GLY A 106 -7.59 19.17 4.24
C GLY A 106 -8.91 18.41 4.39
N ALA A 107 -8.90 17.33 5.18
CA ALA A 107 -10.12 16.61 5.52
C ALA A 107 -10.88 17.27 6.68
N ASP A 108 -12.20 17.09 6.72
CA ASP A 108 -13.03 17.43 7.89
C ASP A 108 -12.51 16.72 9.16
N ASP A 109 -12.46 17.44 10.28
CA ASP A 109 -12.08 16.87 11.58
C ASP A 109 -13.06 15.75 12.00
N PRO A 110 -12.64 14.48 12.11
CA PRO A 110 -13.57 13.38 12.37
C PRO A 110 -14.12 13.40 13.80
N SER A 111 -15.45 13.31 13.93
CA SER A 111 -16.17 13.32 15.21
C SER A 111 -16.14 11.99 16.00
N LYS A 112 -15.30 11.03 15.59
CA LYS A 112 -15.22 9.68 16.16
C LYS A 112 -13.87 9.47 16.84
N ASP A 113 -13.87 8.91 18.05
CA ASP A 113 -12.64 8.50 18.73
C ASP A 113 -11.78 7.56 17.86
N MET A 114 -10.46 7.60 18.07
CA MET A 114 -9.46 6.81 17.35
C MET A 114 -9.39 7.08 15.84
N THR A 115 -9.85 8.27 15.39
CA THR A 115 -9.96 8.63 13.96
C THR A 115 -9.16 9.89 13.63
N ALA A 116 -8.57 9.95 12.43
CA ALA A 116 -7.89 11.12 11.88
C ALA A 116 -8.32 11.40 10.44
N GLY A 117 -8.44 12.67 10.08
CA GLY A 117 -8.76 13.09 8.72
C GLY A 117 -7.62 12.76 7.75
N VAL A 118 -7.95 12.20 6.59
CA VAL A 118 -7.00 11.85 5.53
C VAL A 118 -7.03 12.94 4.47
N ASN A 119 -6.05 13.82 4.54
CA ASN A 119 -5.85 14.92 3.60
C ASN A 119 -5.35 14.36 2.26
N GLN A 120 -5.45 15.17 1.22
CA GLN A 120 -4.89 14.85 -0.10
C GLN A 120 -4.29 16.07 -0.78
N ASP A 121 -3.58 15.84 -1.87
CA ASP A 121 -3.06 16.89 -2.78
C ASP A 121 -4.11 17.54 -3.69
N GLY A 122 -5.38 17.11 -3.62
CA GLY A 122 -6.46 17.65 -4.46
C GLY A 122 -6.41 17.19 -5.91
N ALA A 123 -5.53 16.22 -6.23
CA ALA A 123 -5.38 15.60 -7.54
C ALA A 123 -5.71 14.09 -7.53
N ASP A 124 -6.22 13.57 -6.41
CA ASP A 124 -6.35 12.13 -6.11
C ASP A 124 -5.02 11.35 -6.24
N TYR A 125 -3.87 12.01 -6.01
CA TYR A 125 -2.56 11.42 -6.32
C TYR A 125 -1.81 10.90 -5.08
N SER A 126 -2.06 11.46 -3.89
CA SER A 126 -1.53 11.00 -2.60
C SER A 126 -2.44 11.34 -1.42
N TYR A 127 -2.46 10.47 -0.41
CA TYR A 127 -3.34 10.56 0.76
C TYR A 127 -2.54 10.48 2.07
N PHE A 128 -2.64 11.53 2.89
CA PHE A 128 -1.73 11.75 4.02
C PHE A 128 -2.42 12.32 5.27
N VAL A 129 -2.02 11.82 6.44
CA VAL A 129 -2.52 12.28 7.75
C VAL A 129 -1.62 13.35 8.34
N LYS A 130 -2.18 14.19 9.21
CA LYS A 130 -1.41 15.15 10.03
C LYS A 130 -1.10 14.51 11.38
N VAL A 131 0.17 14.17 11.62
CA VAL A 131 0.66 13.73 12.93
C VAL A 131 1.23 14.91 13.71
N LYS A 132 1.44 14.73 15.02
CA LYS A 132 2.26 15.62 15.84
C LYS A 132 3.44 14.83 16.43
N LEU A 133 4.67 15.31 16.27
CA LEU A 133 5.89 14.72 16.81
C LEU A 133 6.48 15.55 17.94
N GLY A 134 7.07 14.86 18.91
CA GLY A 134 7.90 15.44 19.95
C GLY A 134 7.15 16.21 21.05
N SER A 135 7.88 16.61 22.09
CA SER A 135 7.28 17.32 23.23
C SER A 135 6.74 18.72 22.87
N LYS A 136 7.22 19.34 21.79
CA LYS A 136 6.65 20.60 21.25
C LYS A 136 5.48 20.36 20.27
N SER A 137 5.06 19.11 20.03
CA SER A 137 3.92 18.74 19.19
C SER A 137 3.99 19.29 17.75
N LYS A 138 5.19 19.24 17.13
CA LYS A 138 5.42 19.73 15.77
C LYS A 138 4.58 18.94 14.77
N SER A 139 3.81 19.64 13.94
CA SER A 139 2.96 18.98 12.95
C SER A 139 3.77 18.53 11.74
N MET A 140 3.49 17.31 11.27
CA MET A 140 4.07 16.72 10.06
C MET A 140 2.94 16.08 9.26
N TYR A 141 2.95 16.20 7.94
CA TYR A 141 2.13 15.37 7.07
C TYR A 141 2.84 14.04 6.83
N MET A 142 2.13 12.90 6.93
CA MET A 142 2.70 11.59 6.64
C MET A 142 1.78 10.80 5.71
N LEU A 143 2.33 10.26 4.63
CA LEU A 143 1.63 9.35 3.70
C LEU A 143 1.05 8.16 4.47
N VAL A 144 -0.20 7.82 4.21
CA VAL A 144 -0.80 6.57 4.67
C VAL A 144 -0.34 5.47 3.72
N ASP A 145 0.63 4.62 4.09
CA ASP A 145 1.17 3.59 3.19
C ASP A 145 1.02 2.18 3.80
N THR A 146 -0.01 1.45 3.34
CA THR A 146 -0.21 0.04 3.73
C THR A 146 0.82 -0.91 3.13
N GLY A 147 1.53 -0.56 2.06
CA GLY A 147 2.62 -1.37 1.52
C GLY A 147 4.01 -1.04 2.08
N ALA A 148 4.15 -0.08 3.00
CA ALA A 148 5.40 0.22 3.70
C ALA A 148 5.46 -0.42 5.10
N GLY A 149 6.55 -1.14 5.38
CA GLY A 149 6.83 -1.71 6.71
C GLY A 149 7.51 -0.77 7.70
N SER A 150 7.98 0.41 7.27
CA SER A 150 8.73 1.38 8.09
C SER A 150 8.09 2.76 8.07
N SER A 151 8.18 3.50 9.17
CA SER A 151 7.83 4.94 9.19
C SER A 151 9.08 5.83 9.25
N TRP A 152 9.02 7.03 8.67
CA TRP A 152 10.11 8.01 8.70
C TRP A 152 9.61 9.43 8.42
N VAL A 153 10.42 10.43 8.77
CA VAL A 153 10.24 11.87 8.42
C VAL A 153 11.57 12.51 8.04
N MET A 154 11.55 13.67 7.37
CA MET A 154 12.79 14.42 7.11
C MET A 154 13.42 14.96 8.40
N GLY A 155 14.76 14.96 8.48
CA GLY A 155 15.51 15.43 9.65
C GLY A 155 15.99 16.88 9.55
N SER A 156 16.12 17.59 10.68
CA SER A 156 16.54 19.00 10.73
C SER A 156 17.96 19.24 10.22
N SER A 157 18.82 18.22 10.30
CA SER A 157 20.20 18.24 9.79
C SER A 157 20.33 17.92 8.31
N CYS A 158 19.25 17.55 7.63
CA CYS A 158 19.28 17.14 6.23
C CYS A 158 19.37 18.35 5.29
N THR A 159 20.17 18.21 4.23
CA THR A 159 20.53 19.30 3.30
C THR A 159 20.48 18.91 1.82
N SER A 160 20.14 17.65 1.50
CA SER A 160 19.58 17.38 0.17
C SER A 160 18.39 18.32 -0.06
N LYS A 161 18.04 18.55 -1.34
CA LYS A 161 16.90 19.42 -1.69
C LYS A 161 15.71 19.09 -0.80
N ALA A 162 15.49 17.78 -0.59
CA ALA A 162 15.01 17.06 0.60
C ALA A 162 14.38 17.88 1.68
N CYS A 163 15.17 18.74 2.28
CA CYS A 163 14.90 19.35 3.55
C CYS A 163 14.99 20.88 3.43
N THR A 164 15.49 21.39 2.29
CA THR A 164 15.54 22.82 1.95
C THR A 164 14.16 23.45 1.76
N MET A 165 13.15 22.61 1.54
CA MET A 165 11.74 22.93 1.39
C MET A 165 10.80 21.92 2.12
N HIS A 166 11.17 21.33 3.28
CA HIS A 166 10.33 20.29 3.95
C HIS A 166 10.10 20.45 5.45
N SER A 167 9.06 19.82 6.01
CA SER A 167 8.99 19.67 7.48
C SER A 167 10.12 18.76 7.88
N THR A 168 11.10 19.38 8.49
CA THR A 168 12.15 18.66 9.16
C THR A 168 11.81 18.55 10.63
N PHE A 169 12.03 17.38 11.23
CA PHE A 169 11.96 17.17 12.67
C PHE A 169 13.37 16.98 13.25
N GLY A 170 13.58 17.22 14.53
CA GLY A 170 14.89 16.98 15.15
C GLY A 170 14.99 17.37 16.62
N PRO A 171 16.22 17.39 17.18
CA PRO A 171 16.46 17.67 18.61
C PRO A 171 15.84 18.99 19.08
N ASP A 172 15.97 20.06 18.28
CA ASP A 172 15.45 21.38 18.63
C ASP A 172 13.91 21.44 18.65
N ASP A 173 13.24 20.45 18.06
CA ASP A 173 11.77 20.34 18.06
C ASP A 173 11.23 19.58 19.29
N SER A 174 12.09 18.96 20.12
CA SER A 174 11.61 18.07 21.19
C SER A 174 12.62 17.77 22.29
N SER A 175 12.22 18.04 23.53
CA SER A 175 12.95 17.63 24.74
C SER A 175 12.80 16.13 25.09
N THR A 176 11.95 15.38 24.37
CA THR A 176 11.82 13.92 24.52
C THR A 176 12.54 13.12 23.43
N PHE A 177 13.19 13.81 22.49
CA PHE A 177 13.91 13.24 21.35
C PHE A 177 15.10 12.37 21.77
N LYS A 178 15.24 11.20 21.13
CA LYS A 178 16.38 10.29 21.31
C LYS A 178 16.81 9.68 19.97
N THR A 179 17.98 10.05 19.46
CA THR A 179 18.64 9.31 18.38
C THR A 179 19.06 7.92 18.87
N ALA A 180 18.96 6.90 18.02
CA ALA A 180 19.60 5.61 18.21
C ALA A 180 20.79 5.49 17.25
N ASN A 181 21.88 4.85 17.70
CA ASN A 181 23.06 4.56 16.88
C ASN A 181 22.81 3.38 15.92
N LYS A 182 21.71 3.43 15.16
CA LYS A 182 21.33 2.46 14.14
C LYS A 182 20.83 3.24 12.92
N ASP A 183 21.54 3.08 11.82
CA ASP A 183 21.16 3.68 10.54
C ASP A 183 19.91 2.99 9.96
N PHE A 184 19.20 3.72 9.11
CA PHE A 184 18.21 3.16 8.20
C PHE A 184 18.47 3.67 6.77
N SER A 185 18.15 2.83 5.80
CA SER A 185 18.12 3.19 4.39
C SER A 185 16.95 2.44 3.76
N ILE A 186 16.08 3.17 3.07
CA ILE A 186 14.93 2.62 2.36
C ILE A 186 15.01 3.14 0.93
N SER A 187 15.37 2.25 0.01
CA SER A 187 15.04 2.44 -1.40
C SER A 187 13.55 2.22 -1.56
N TYR A 188 12.80 3.31 -1.67
CA TYR A 188 11.48 3.28 -2.25
C TYR A 188 11.61 3.17 -3.77
N GLY A 189 10.47 2.97 -4.42
CA GLY A 189 10.33 2.97 -5.87
C GLY A 189 10.78 4.26 -6.55
N SER A 190 10.87 5.36 -5.80
CA SER A 190 11.39 6.62 -6.29
C SER A 190 12.86 6.52 -6.63
N GLY A 191 13.61 5.95 -5.69
CA GLY A 191 14.33 6.91 -4.89
C GLY A 191 14.13 6.65 -3.40
N THR A 192 14.89 7.37 -2.59
CA THR A 192 15.59 6.70 -1.50
C THR A 192 15.81 7.64 -0.33
N VAL A 193 15.41 7.23 0.86
CA VAL A 193 15.72 7.90 2.12
C VAL A 193 16.79 7.13 2.87
N SER A 194 17.72 7.83 3.52
CA SER A 194 18.59 7.27 4.55
C SER A 194 18.88 8.26 5.67
N GLY A 195 19.32 7.74 6.81
CA GLY A 195 19.58 8.50 8.03
C GLY A 195 19.70 7.59 9.24
N THR A 196 19.34 8.10 10.42
CA THR A 196 19.37 7.34 11.68
C THR A 196 17.96 7.06 12.19
N LEU A 197 17.79 5.99 12.96
CA LEU A 197 16.54 5.78 13.69
C LEU A 197 16.47 6.73 14.89
N ALA A 198 15.34 7.39 15.06
CA ALA A 198 15.01 8.22 16.20
C ALA A 198 13.83 7.61 16.98
N THR A 199 13.72 7.99 18.24
CA THR A 199 12.60 7.63 19.12
C THR A 199 12.08 8.88 19.80
N ASP A 200 10.78 9.11 19.69
CA ASP A 200 10.10 10.23 20.35
C ASP A 200 8.59 9.94 20.51
N THR A 201 7.84 10.88 21.08
CA THR A 201 6.38 10.81 21.12
C THR A 201 5.80 11.12 19.74
N ILE A 202 4.97 10.21 19.21
CA ILE A 202 4.06 10.48 18.09
C ILE A 202 2.64 10.63 18.62
N SER A 203 1.87 11.53 18.01
CA SER A 203 0.44 11.67 18.26
C SER A 203 -0.34 11.69 16.95
N LEU A 204 -1.37 10.85 16.87
CA LEU A 204 -2.30 10.72 15.74
C LEU A 204 -3.65 10.24 16.27
N ALA A 205 -4.75 10.68 15.65
CA ALA A 205 -6.10 10.16 15.92
C ALA A 205 -6.55 10.22 17.41
N GLY A 206 -6.11 11.26 18.13
CA GLY A 206 -6.37 11.45 19.57
C GLY A 206 -5.44 10.66 20.51
N VAL A 207 -4.55 9.82 19.97
CA VAL A 207 -3.65 8.93 20.73
C VAL A 207 -2.22 9.44 20.69
N SER A 208 -1.53 9.40 21.83
CA SER A 208 -0.08 9.65 21.94
C SER A 208 0.65 8.44 22.51
N PHE A 209 1.80 8.09 21.93
CA PHE A 209 2.71 7.06 22.44
C PHE A 209 4.16 7.27 21.96
N THR A 210 5.13 6.65 22.63
CA THR A 210 6.54 6.66 22.19
C THR A 210 6.72 5.70 21.01
N TYR A 211 7.30 6.18 19.92
CA TYR A 211 7.45 5.44 18.67
C TYR A 211 8.86 5.58 18.08
N ASN A 212 9.33 4.55 17.38
CA ASN A 212 10.62 4.51 16.71
C ASN A 212 10.41 4.71 15.20
N PHE A 213 11.06 5.70 14.62
CA PHE A 213 10.90 6.10 13.22
C PHE A 213 12.25 6.50 12.61
N GLY A 214 12.34 6.50 11.28
CA GLY A 214 13.52 6.99 10.56
C GLY A 214 13.58 8.53 10.56
N LEU A 215 14.73 9.09 10.88
CA LEU A 215 15.03 10.51 10.76
C LEU A 215 16.00 10.73 9.60
N ALA A 216 15.50 11.20 8.46
CA ALA A 216 16.32 11.30 7.25
C ALA A 216 17.44 12.35 7.39
N SER A 217 18.67 11.95 7.08
CA SER A 217 19.75 12.89 6.75
C SER A 217 19.86 13.14 5.23
N ASN A 218 19.22 12.27 4.44
CA ASN A 218 19.43 12.07 3.01
C ASN A 218 18.13 11.54 2.39
N THR A 219 17.62 12.14 1.31
CA THR A 219 16.46 11.66 0.52
C THR A 219 16.64 11.99 -0.98
N SER A 220 15.74 11.58 -1.89
CA SER A 220 15.89 11.65 -3.37
C SER A 220 14.95 12.60 -4.12
N ASP A 221 15.31 13.05 -5.34
CA ASP A 221 14.65 14.20 -6.00
C ASP A 221 13.17 14.07 -6.36
N ASP A 222 12.65 12.88 -6.14
CA ASP A 222 11.34 12.43 -6.51
C ASP A 222 10.30 12.93 -5.51
N PHE A 223 10.51 12.78 -4.19
CA PHE A 223 9.59 13.36 -3.19
C PHE A 223 9.62 14.90 -3.14
N THR A 224 10.18 15.58 -4.15
CA THR A 224 9.76 16.96 -4.48
C THR A 224 8.26 17.00 -4.71
N ARG A 225 7.70 16.06 -5.47
CA ARG A 225 6.37 16.25 -6.09
C ARG A 225 5.20 15.77 -5.21
N PHE A 226 5.37 15.78 -3.89
CA PHE A 226 4.35 15.34 -2.93
C PHE A 226 4.19 16.33 -1.78
N ALA A 227 3.01 16.36 -1.18
CA ALA A 227 2.65 17.31 -0.12
C ALA A 227 2.86 16.77 1.31
N PHE A 228 3.67 15.72 1.51
CA PHE A 228 3.89 15.09 2.81
C PHE A 228 5.36 15.05 3.25
N ASP A 229 5.61 15.08 4.56
CA ASP A 229 6.91 15.20 5.23
C ASP A 229 7.49 13.87 5.77
N GLY A 230 6.93 12.75 5.32
CA GLY A 230 7.33 11.41 5.71
C GLY A 230 6.31 10.36 5.32
N ILE A 231 6.61 9.09 5.59
CA ILE A 231 5.69 7.97 5.33
C ILE A 231 5.35 7.29 6.65
N LEU A 232 4.06 6.98 6.85
CA LEU A 232 3.54 6.20 7.96
C LEU A 232 3.34 4.74 7.51
N GLY A 233 4.23 3.85 7.93
CA GLY A 233 4.24 2.45 7.51
C GLY A 233 3.16 1.62 8.21
N LEU A 234 2.19 1.12 7.44
CA LEU A 234 1.02 0.38 7.92
C LEU A 234 0.97 -1.10 7.44
N SER A 235 2.01 -1.60 6.76
CA SER A 235 2.16 -3.04 6.45
C SER A 235 2.32 -3.89 7.71
N MET A 236 1.97 -5.19 7.67
CA MET A 236 2.33 -6.13 8.74
C MET A 236 3.77 -6.68 8.57
N SER A 237 4.40 -6.48 7.42
CA SER A 237 5.80 -6.86 7.16
C SER A 237 6.79 -5.93 7.90
N GLN A 238 7.93 -6.48 8.36
CA GLN A 238 8.85 -5.77 9.24
C GLN A 238 9.75 -4.80 8.48
N GLY A 239 9.72 -3.51 8.86
CA GLY A 239 10.58 -2.47 8.32
C GLY A 239 11.96 -2.36 8.97
N ALA A 240 12.61 -1.21 8.74
CA ALA A 240 13.83 -0.83 9.45
C ALA A 240 13.57 -0.52 10.94
N ASN A 241 12.33 -0.17 11.28
CA ASN A 241 11.79 0.10 12.61
C ASN A 241 10.48 -0.69 12.85
N ASP A 242 9.89 -0.56 14.03
CA ASP A 242 8.62 -1.20 14.35
C ASP A 242 7.45 -0.63 13.52
N ASN A 243 6.55 -1.52 13.08
CA ASN A 243 5.29 -1.10 12.46
C ASN A 243 4.45 -0.24 13.42
N PHE A 244 3.78 0.78 12.88
CA PHE A 244 3.00 1.73 13.66
C PHE A 244 1.83 1.10 14.41
N VAL A 245 1.06 0.22 13.76
CA VAL A 245 -0.12 -0.45 14.35
C VAL A 245 0.30 -1.41 15.47
N LYS A 246 1.38 -2.18 15.26
CA LYS A 246 2.02 -2.99 16.30
C LYS A 246 2.41 -2.11 17.50
N SER A 247 3.14 -1.03 17.27
CA SER A 247 3.63 -0.14 18.33
C SER A 247 2.51 0.48 19.15
N MET A 248 1.41 0.88 18.50
CA MET A 248 0.22 1.41 19.17
C MET A 248 -0.48 0.35 20.05
N GLY A 249 -0.52 -0.92 19.63
CA GLY A 249 -1.03 -2.05 20.43
C GLY A 249 -0.09 -2.50 21.56
N ASP A 250 1.22 -2.46 21.33
CA ASP A 250 2.24 -2.72 22.36
C ASP A 250 2.16 -1.67 23.47
N ALA A 251 1.99 -0.39 23.11
CA ALA A 251 1.75 0.74 24.02
C ALA A 251 0.35 0.75 24.68
N LYS A 252 -0.46 -0.31 24.51
CA LYS A 252 -1.81 -0.49 25.07
C LYS A 252 -2.76 0.67 24.74
N LYS A 253 -2.73 1.10 23.48
CA LYS A 253 -3.66 2.10 22.92
C LYS A 253 -4.69 1.50 21.95
N LEU A 254 -4.64 0.19 21.72
CA LEU A 254 -5.59 -0.55 20.88
C LEU A 254 -6.03 -1.85 21.56
N ASP A 255 -7.34 -2.08 21.57
CA ASP A 255 -7.94 -3.37 21.94
C ASP A 255 -7.85 -4.41 20.79
N LYS A 256 -7.66 -3.93 19.56
CA LYS A 256 -7.54 -4.72 18.32
C LYS A 256 -6.49 -4.13 17.40
N SER A 257 -5.56 -4.94 16.89
CA SER A 257 -4.63 -4.55 15.82
C SER A 257 -5.39 -4.46 14.48
N MET A 258 -6.22 -3.45 14.32
CA MET A 258 -6.90 -3.17 13.06
C MET A 258 -6.96 -1.68 12.80
N PHE A 259 -7.09 -1.33 11.53
CA PHE A 259 -7.46 0.01 11.10
C PHE A 259 -8.38 -0.06 9.89
N ALA A 260 -9.07 1.03 9.60
CA ALA A 260 -9.94 1.15 8.45
C ALA A 260 -9.73 2.51 7.78
N VAL A 261 -9.80 2.54 6.45
CA VAL A 261 -9.51 3.71 5.60
C VAL A 261 -10.71 3.97 4.69
N SER A 262 -11.12 5.24 4.65
CA SER A 262 -12.06 5.76 3.66
C SER A 262 -11.36 6.88 2.90
N LEU A 263 -11.06 6.68 1.63
CA LEU A 263 -10.56 7.76 0.76
C LEU A 263 -11.73 8.58 0.19
N ASN A 264 -11.43 9.78 -0.28
CA ASN A 264 -12.39 10.73 -0.85
C ASN A 264 -11.79 11.34 -2.12
N ARG A 265 -12.58 11.49 -3.18
CA ARG A 265 -12.11 12.10 -4.44
C ARG A 265 -12.15 13.61 -4.34
N ALA A 266 -11.14 14.29 -4.89
CA ALA A 266 -11.15 15.74 -5.10
C ALA A 266 -12.37 16.22 -5.90
N SER A 267 -12.95 15.34 -6.74
CA SER A 267 -14.18 15.61 -7.49
C SER A 267 -15.50 15.39 -6.73
N ASP A 268 -15.46 14.92 -5.48
CA ASP A 268 -16.65 14.62 -4.66
C ASP A 268 -16.97 15.73 -3.64
N GLY A 269 -16.25 16.85 -3.66
CA GLY A 269 -16.56 18.07 -2.89
C GLY A 269 -15.72 18.19 -1.62
N THR A 270 -16.38 18.33 -0.45
CA THR A 270 -15.70 18.39 0.84
C THR A 270 -14.92 17.09 1.09
N ASN A 271 -13.65 17.19 1.48
CA ASN A 271 -12.85 16.01 1.79
C ASN A 271 -13.31 15.40 3.13
N THR A 272 -14.04 14.29 3.03
CA THR A 272 -14.51 13.52 4.19
C THR A 272 -13.70 12.24 4.41
N GLY A 273 -12.46 12.17 3.91
CA GLY A 273 -11.58 11.01 4.04
C GLY A 273 -11.10 10.81 5.48
N GLU A 274 -11.00 9.56 5.93
CA GLU A 274 -10.55 9.23 7.29
C GLU A 274 -9.73 7.94 7.36
N ILE A 275 -8.89 7.84 8.39
CA ILE A 275 -8.35 6.58 8.91
C ILE A 275 -8.78 6.43 10.37
N ARG A 276 -9.30 5.25 10.72
CA ARG A 276 -9.73 4.89 12.07
C ARG A 276 -8.97 3.68 12.58
N PHE A 277 -8.52 3.70 13.83
CA PHE A 277 -7.80 2.58 14.46
C PHE A 277 -8.70 1.84 15.47
N GLY A 278 -8.45 0.53 15.63
CA GLY A 278 -9.14 -0.35 16.59
C GLY A 278 -10.59 -0.71 16.26
N SER A 279 -11.26 0.04 15.39
CA SER A 279 -12.66 -0.15 15.02
C SER A 279 -12.97 0.40 13.62
N THR A 280 -14.11 0.00 13.07
CA THR A 280 -14.68 0.58 11.84
C THR A 280 -15.57 1.80 12.18
N ASN A 281 -15.97 2.55 11.15
CA ASN A 281 -16.93 3.65 11.25
C ASN A 281 -18.14 3.35 10.36
N SER A 282 -19.26 2.98 10.97
CA SER A 282 -20.54 2.70 10.29
C SER A 282 -20.96 3.78 9.31
N ASP A 283 -20.63 5.03 9.62
CA ASP A 283 -21.12 6.21 8.93
C ASP A 283 -20.42 6.42 7.57
N LYS A 284 -19.34 5.66 7.31
CA LYS A 284 -18.57 5.68 6.06
C LYS A 284 -18.92 4.55 5.08
N TYR A 285 -19.72 3.55 5.45
CA TYR A 285 -20.06 2.43 4.57
C TYR A 285 -21.53 2.00 4.62
N LYS A 286 -21.93 1.14 3.69
CA LYS A 286 -23.27 0.57 3.54
C LYS A 286 -23.18 -0.92 3.24
N GLY A 287 -24.09 -1.70 3.83
CA GLY A 287 -24.07 -3.15 3.79
C GLY A 287 -22.97 -3.76 4.69
N ASP A 288 -22.78 -5.07 4.56
CA ASP A 288 -21.80 -5.82 5.34
C ASP A 288 -20.37 -5.67 4.79
N ILE A 289 -19.38 -5.83 5.67
CA ILE A 289 -17.96 -5.86 5.27
C ILE A 289 -17.62 -7.29 4.86
N THR A 290 -17.29 -7.48 3.58
CA THR A 290 -16.82 -8.77 3.06
C THR A 290 -15.33 -8.91 3.34
N TYR A 291 -14.94 -9.92 4.11
CA TYR A 291 -13.54 -10.16 4.48
C TYR A 291 -12.89 -11.27 3.63
N THR A 292 -11.78 -10.94 2.99
CA THR A 292 -10.91 -11.90 2.29
C THR A 292 -9.65 -12.17 3.11
N PRO A 293 -9.27 -13.43 3.39
CA PRO A 293 -8.03 -13.77 4.09
C PRO A 293 -6.78 -13.30 3.35
N VAL A 294 -5.78 -12.81 4.09
CA VAL A 294 -4.46 -12.46 3.53
C VAL A 294 -3.71 -13.73 3.12
N SER A 295 -3.19 -13.71 1.90
CA SER A 295 -2.49 -14.82 1.25
C SER A 295 -0.96 -14.64 1.19
N SER A 296 -0.42 -13.60 1.85
CA SER A 296 1.03 -13.40 1.98
C SER A 296 1.61 -14.20 3.15
N SER A 297 2.83 -14.69 2.99
CA SER A 297 3.63 -15.26 4.09
C SER A 297 4.49 -14.21 4.80
N GLY A 298 4.82 -13.10 4.13
CA GLY A 298 5.71 -12.05 4.63
C GLY A 298 5.05 -10.97 5.50
N GLY A 299 3.72 -10.89 5.54
CA GLY A 299 2.98 -9.84 6.26
C GLY A 299 2.45 -8.69 5.38
N ASP A 300 2.60 -8.77 4.07
CA ASP A 300 2.06 -7.77 3.15
C ASP A 300 0.54 -7.91 3.02
N TRP A 301 -0.17 -6.80 2.82
CA TRP A 301 -1.64 -6.78 2.64
C TRP A 301 -2.06 -7.27 1.24
N ALA A 302 -1.88 -8.57 0.99
CA ALA A 302 -2.18 -9.21 -0.29
C ALA A 302 -3.29 -10.27 -0.16
N ILE A 303 -4.35 -10.15 -0.95
CA ILE A 303 -5.54 -11.02 -0.97
C ILE A 303 -5.73 -11.67 -2.34
N GLN A 304 -6.64 -12.64 -2.43
CA GLN A 304 -6.92 -13.37 -3.67
C GLN A 304 -8.01 -12.65 -4.49
N LEU A 305 -7.72 -12.32 -5.75
CA LEU A 305 -8.71 -11.81 -6.72
C LEU A 305 -9.45 -12.96 -7.39
N ASP A 306 -10.78 -12.84 -7.53
CA ASP A 306 -11.62 -13.86 -8.17
C ASP A 306 -11.84 -13.58 -9.67
N ASP A 307 -12.03 -12.31 -10.06
CA ASP A 307 -11.93 -11.84 -11.46
C ASP A 307 -11.94 -10.30 -11.56
N VAL A 308 -11.77 -9.79 -12.77
CA VAL A 308 -12.22 -8.44 -13.19
C VAL A 308 -13.33 -8.60 -14.22
N THR A 309 -14.37 -7.76 -14.16
CA THR A 309 -15.45 -7.74 -15.16
C THR A 309 -15.74 -6.33 -15.69
N TYR A 310 -16.19 -6.26 -16.94
CA TYR A 310 -16.68 -5.05 -17.60
C TYR A 310 -18.02 -5.36 -18.26
N ASP A 311 -19.08 -4.63 -17.91
CA ASP A 311 -20.42 -4.79 -18.51
C ASP A 311 -20.96 -6.24 -18.51
N GLY A 312 -20.64 -7.01 -17.46
CA GLY A 312 -20.95 -8.44 -17.34
C GLY A 312 -19.97 -9.39 -18.04
N SER A 313 -19.07 -8.89 -18.88
CA SER A 313 -18.02 -9.69 -19.52
C SER A 313 -16.85 -9.93 -18.57
N LYS A 314 -16.47 -11.21 -18.39
CA LYS A 314 -15.38 -11.64 -17.51
C LYS A 314 -14.01 -11.57 -18.20
N ALA A 315 -13.03 -10.92 -17.58
CA ALA A 315 -11.68 -10.82 -18.11
C ALA A 315 -10.84 -12.10 -17.92
N GLN A 316 -11.24 -13.02 -17.03
CA GLN A 316 -10.49 -14.26 -16.74
C GLN A 316 -9.06 -13.97 -16.23
N VAL A 317 -8.98 -13.12 -15.21
CA VAL A 317 -7.74 -12.68 -14.54
C VAL A 317 -7.69 -13.01 -13.04
N GLY A 318 -8.66 -13.79 -12.56
CA GLY A 318 -8.67 -14.37 -11.21
C GLY A 318 -7.58 -15.42 -10.97
N GLY A 319 -7.49 -15.88 -9.72
CA GLY A 319 -6.43 -16.82 -9.30
C GLY A 319 -5.05 -16.16 -9.08
N VAL A 320 -4.98 -14.84 -9.22
CA VAL A 320 -3.78 -14.00 -9.06
C VAL A 320 -3.92 -13.14 -7.81
N LYS A 321 -2.82 -12.90 -7.08
CA LYS A 321 -2.85 -12.10 -5.85
C LYS A 321 -2.98 -10.60 -6.15
N SER A 322 -3.63 -9.88 -5.26
CA SER A 322 -3.77 -8.42 -5.28
C SER A 322 -3.26 -7.82 -3.98
N TYR A 323 -2.19 -7.03 -4.08
CA TYR A 323 -1.67 -6.21 -2.99
C TYR A 323 -2.49 -4.93 -2.88
N ILE A 324 -2.88 -4.54 -1.66
CA ILE A 324 -3.80 -3.43 -1.39
C ILE A 324 -3.02 -2.29 -0.72
N ASP A 325 -2.80 -1.21 -1.47
CA ASP A 325 -1.67 -0.30 -1.23
C ASP A 325 -2.06 1.19 -1.30
N THR A 326 -2.38 1.80 -0.17
CA THR A 326 -2.68 3.25 -0.06
C THR A 326 -1.48 4.15 -0.35
N GLY A 327 -0.27 3.58 -0.48
CA GLY A 327 0.93 4.30 -0.93
C GLY A 327 1.03 4.43 -2.47
N THR A 328 0.06 3.89 -3.22
CA THR A 328 0.07 3.83 -4.69
C THR A 328 -1.24 4.36 -5.27
N SER A 329 -1.17 5.21 -6.30
CA SER A 329 -2.34 5.94 -6.82
C SER A 329 -3.17 5.15 -7.84
N PHE A 330 -2.56 4.25 -8.61
CA PHE A 330 -3.19 3.55 -9.75
C PHE A 330 -3.22 2.02 -9.59
N ILE A 331 -3.74 1.31 -10.60
CA ILE A 331 -3.71 -0.16 -10.67
C ILE A 331 -2.59 -0.63 -11.60
N PHE A 332 -1.85 -1.65 -11.17
CA PHE A 332 -0.76 -2.28 -11.92
C PHE A 332 -0.88 -3.80 -11.86
N GLY A 333 -0.44 -4.50 -12.90
CA GLY A 333 -0.40 -5.97 -12.93
C GLY A 333 0.25 -6.52 -14.19
N PRO A 334 0.43 -7.85 -14.28
CA PRO A 334 1.04 -8.50 -15.45
C PRO A 334 0.40 -8.07 -16.78
N ALA A 335 1.25 -7.82 -17.79
CA ALA A 335 0.82 -7.21 -19.04
C ALA A 335 -0.18 -8.08 -19.83
N ASP A 336 -0.10 -9.40 -19.74
CA ASP A 336 -1.08 -10.33 -20.34
C ASP A 336 -2.44 -10.24 -19.65
N LEU A 337 -2.48 -10.08 -18.32
CA LEU A 337 -3.71 -9.92 -17.55
C LEU A 337 -4.33 -8.55 -17.77
N VAL A 338 -3.54 -7.48 -17.82
CA VAL A 338 -4.05 -6.15 -18.16
C VAL A 338 -4.55 -6.11 -19.61
N LYS A 339 -3.90 -6.84 -20.53
CA LYS A 339 -4.42 -7.04 -21.90
C LYS A 339 -5.75 -7.78 -21.92
N LYS A 340 -5.97 -8.78 -21.05
CA LYS A 340 -7.28 -9.43 -20.90
C LYS A 340 -8.36 -8.49 -20.35
N VAL A 341 -8.03 -7.68 -19.33
CA VAL A 341 -8.96 -6.67 -18.77
C VAL A 341 -9.41 -5.69 -19.86
N HIS A 342 -8.49 -5.18 -20.68
CA HIS A 342 -8.85 -4.29 -21.77
C HIS A 342 -9.48 -5.01 -22.97
N GLY A 343 -9.22 -6.30 -23.14
CA GLY A 343 -9.87 -7.15 -24.15
C GLY A 343 -11.37 -7.34 -23.97
N VAL A 344 -11.92 -7.08 -22.77
CA VAL A 344 -13.38 -7.03 -22.52
C VAL A 344 -13.96 -5.61 -22.54
N ILE A 345 -13.17 -4.58 -22.88
CA ILE A 345 -13.61 -3.18 -22.98
C ILE A 345 -13.71 -2.80 -24.48
N PRO A 346 -14.91 -2.70 -25.08
CA PRO A 346 -15.08 -2.35 -26.48
C PRO A 346 -14.47 -0.98 -26.78
N GLY A 347 -13.70 -0.88 -27.87
CA GLY A 347 -13.00 0.35 -28.25
C GLY A 347 -11.76 0.67 -27.42
N SER A 348 -11.26 -0.26 -26.59
CA SER A 348 -9.93 -0.11 -26.00
C SER A 348 -8.82 -0.43 -27.02
N GLU A 349 -7.79 0.40 -27.07
CA GLU A 349 -6.66 0.29 -28.00
C GLU A 349 -5.33 0.41 -27.24
N SER A 350 -4.30 -0.33 -27.66
CA SER A 350 -2.93 -0.17 -27.17
C SER A 350 -1.92 -0.32 -28.29
N GLY A 351 -0.87 0.52 -28.27
CA GLY A 351 0.26 0.45 -29.19
C GLY A 351 1.54 -0.18 -28.60
N ASP A 352 1.56 -0.44 -27.29
CA ASP A 352 2.71 -0.97 -26.54
C ASP A 352 2.41 -2.29 -25.79
N GLY A 353 1.13 -2.62 -25.59
CA GLY A 353 0.66 -3.73 -24.76
C GLY A 353 0.62 -3.43 -23.26
N LEU A 354 1.06 -2.25 -22.83
CA LEU A 354 1.25 -1.84 -21.43
C LEU A 354 0.29 -0.71 -21.02
N THR A 355 -0.04 0.18 -21.95
CA THR A 355 -0.93 1.33 -21.75
C THR A 355 -2.05 1.35 -22.78
N TYR A 356 -3.25 1.72 -22.33
CA TYR A 356 -4.48 1.55 -23.08
C TYR A 356 -5.23 2.88 -23.20
N THR A 357 -5.62 3.22 -24.44
CA THR A 357 -6.70 4.16 -24.72
C THR A 357 -8.03 3.45 -24.45
N VAL A 358 -9.03 4.17 -23.95
CA VAL A 358 -10.38 3.67 -23.71
C VAL A 358 -11.43 4.74 -24.06
N PRO A 359 -12.69 4.35 -24.35
CA PRO A 359 -13.78 5.31 -24.50
C PRO A 359 -13.94 6.19 -23.25
N CYS A 360 -14.06 7.50 -23.44
CA CYS A 360 -14.20 8.46 -22.33
C CYS A 360 -15.53 8.33 -21.56
N ASP A 361 -16.48 7.58 -22.11
CA ASP A 361 -17.81 7.24 -21.61
C ASP A 361 -17.89 5.76 -21.14
N SER A 362 -16.74 5.11 -20.92
CA SER A 362 -16.68 3.72 -20.44
C SER A 362 -17.44 3.50 -19.13
N LYS A 363 -18.01 2.31 -18.98
CA LYS A 363 -18.79 1.88 -17.82
C LYS A 363 -17.90 1.57 -16.60
N PRO A 364 -18.47 1.41 -15.38
CA PRO A 364 -17.70 0.92 -14.25
C PRO A 364 -17.05 -0.44 -14.55
N LEU A 365 -15.77 -0.59 -14.18
CA LEU A 365 -15.15 -1.91 -14.03
C LEU A 365 -15.58 -2.50 -12.69
N THR A 366 -15.47 -3.82 -12.50
CA THR A 366 -15.78 -4.49 -11.24
C THR A 366 -14.71 -5.50 -10.89
N LEU A 367 -14.21 -5.47 -9.66
CA LEU A 367 -13.28 -6.46 -9.11
C LEU A 367 -14.04 -7.35 -8.13
N THR A 368 -13.92 -8.67 -8.28
CA THR A 368 -14.58 -9.64 -7.41
C THR A 368 -13.61 -10.18 -6.36
N PHE A 369 -14.02 -10.15 -5.09
CA PHE A 369 -13.26 -10.65 -3.94
C PHE A 369 -14.15 -11.49 -3.00
N SER A 370 -13.75 -12.73 -2.72
CA SER A 370 -14.54 -13.70 -1.95
C SER A 370 -15.99 -13.85 -2.46
N GLY A 371 -16.17 -13.79 -3.78
CA GLY A 371 -17.48 -13.86 -4.45
C GLY A 371 -18.33 -12.59 -4.38
N VAL A 372 -17.79 -11.45 -3.90
CA VAL A 372 -18.50 -10.16 -3.81
C VAL A 372 -17.87 -9.13 -4.76
N ASP A 373 -18.74 -8.41 -5.46
CA ASP A 373 -18.38 -7.47 -6.53
C ASP A 373 -18.20 -6.03 -6.02
N PHE A 374 -17.03 -5.44 -6.32
CA PHE A 374 -16.67 -4.07 -5.97
C PHE A 374 -16.43 -3.25 -7.25
N ALA A 375 -17.40 -2.39 -7.59
CA ALA A 375 -17.36 -1.56 -8.79
C ALA A 375 -16.41 -0.36 -8.64
N ILE A 376 -15.52 -0.17 -9.62
CA ILE A 376 -14.65 0.99 -9.78
C ILE A 376 -15.32 2.00 -10.70
N SER A 377 -15.58 3.21 -10.18
CA SER A 377 -16.16 4.31 -10.94
C SER A 377 -15.26 4.73 -12.12
N PRO A 378 -15.82 5.04 -13.31
CA PRO A 378 -15.08 5.61 -14.43
C PRO A 378 -14.28 6.86 -14.05
N LYS A 379 -14.74 7.64 -13.06
CA LYS A 379 -14.00 8.78 -12.46
C LYS A 379 -12.57 8.44 -12.03
N ASP A 380 -12.32 7.18 -11.65
CA ASP A 380 -11.07 6.75 -11.01
C ASP A 380 -10.18 5.91 -11.92
N TRP A 381 -10.77 5.15 -12.85
CA TRP A 381 -10.03 4.27 -13.76
C TRP A 381 -9.89 4.81 -15.17
N VAL A 382 -10.71 5.79 -15.60
CA VAL A 382 -10.57 6.50 -16.88
C VAL A 382 -9.94 7.88 -16.63
N SER A 383 -8.88 8.22 -17.35
CA SER A 383 -8.24 9.53 -17.24
C SER A 383 -9.13 10.66 -17.77
N PRO A 384 -8.92 11.91 -17.32
CA PRO A 384 -9.37 13.09 -18.06
C PRO A 384 -8.93 13.05 -19.53
N LYS A 385 -9.68 13.75 -20.39
CA LYS A 385 -9.35 13.89 -21.83
C LYS A 385 -8.00 14.58 -22.02
N ASP A 386 -7.18 14.02 -22.90
CA ASP A 386 -5.95 14.66 -23.37
C ASP A 386 -6.24 15.74 -24.44
N SER A 387 -5.18 16.36 -24.97
CA SER A 387 -5.28 17.40 -26.01
C SER A 387 -5.72 16.88 -27.39
N SER A 388 -5.84 15.56 -27.58
CA SER A 388 -6.48 14.93 -28.74
C SER A 388 -7.94 14.53 -28.48
N GLY A 389 -8.44 14.74 -27.25
CA GLY A 389 -9.77 14.35 -26.82
C GLY A 389 -9.90 12.88 -26.40
N LYS A 390 -8.79 12.11 -26.40
CA LYS A 390 -8.73 10.71 -25.99
C LYS A 390 -8.63 10.58 -24.48
N CYS A 391 -9.10 9.44 -23.94
CA CYS A 391 -8.93 9.05 -22.55
C CYS A 391 -8.11 7.76 -22.46
N THR A 392 -7.36 7.62 -21.38
CA THR A 392 -6.52 6.44 -21.12
C THR A 392 -6.92 5.74 -19.83
N SER A 393 -6.63 4.45 -19.73
CA SER A 393 -6.84 3.67 -18.53
C SER A 393 -5.78 3.98 -17.45
N ASN A 394 -6.21 4.01 -16.19
CA ASN A 394 -5.35 4.04 -14.99
C ASN A 394 -5.04 2.59 -14.50
N ILE A 395 -5.11 1.62 -15.41
CA ILE A 395 -4.79 0.21 -15.20
C ILE A 395 -3.62 -0.13 -16.15
N TYR A 396 -2.44 -0.34 -15.58
CA TYR A 396 -1.20 -0.42 -16.35
C TYR A 396 -0.60 -1.84 -16.38
N GLY A 397 -0.30 -2.31 -17.59
CA GLY A 397 0.27 -3.62 -17.89
C GLY A 397 1.75 -3.67 -17.57
N HIS A 398 2.09 -3.59 -16.30
CA HIS A 398 3.45 -3.74 -15.81
C HIS A 398 3.43 -4.31 -14.39
N GLU A 399 4.32 -5.25 -14.16
CA GLU A 399 4.46 -5.94 -12.88
C GLU A 399 5.13 -5.02 -11.87
N ALA A 400 4.30 -4.33 -11.08
CA ALA A 400 4.72 -3.79 -9.79
C ALA A 400 5.25 -4.95 -8.93
N VAL A 401 4.38 -5.92 -8.66
CA VAL A 401 4.75 -7.20 -8.07
C VAL A 401 4.95 -8.22 -9.18
N PRO A 402 6.07 -8.97 -9.22
CA PRO A 402 6.19 -10.13 -10.10
C PRO A 402 5.04 -11.12 -9.88
N GLY A 403 4.28 -11.40 -10.94
CA GLY A 403 3.15 -12.33 -10.95
C GLY A 403 1.91 -11.88 -10.16
N ALA A 404 1.76 -10.61 -9.79
CA ALA A 404 0.62 -10.16 -8.99
C ALA A 404 0.17 -8.71 -9.27
N TRP A 405 -1.10 -8.44 -8.97
CA TRP A 405 -1.71 -7.13 -9.04
C TRP A 405 -1.29 -6.24 -7.85
N LEU A 406 -1.24 -4.94 -8.11
CA LEU A 406 -1.17 -3.88 -7.11
C LEU A 406 -2.35 -2.94 -7.28
N LEU A 407 -3.17 -2.79 -6.25
CA LEU A 407 -4.41 -2.04 -6.25
C LEU A 407 -4.29 -0.82 -5.34
N GLY A 408 -4.07 0.33 -5.99
CA GLY A 408 -3.96 1.64 -5.37
C GLY A 408 -5.28 2.41 -5.24
N ASP A 409 -5.17 3.73 -5.12
CA ASP A 409 -6.28 4.66 -4.89
C ASP A 409 -7.37 4.62 -5.98
N THR A 410 -7.03 4.32 -7.24
CA THR A 410 -8.01 4.00 -8.29
C THR A 410 -9.04 2.95 -7.83
N PHE A 411 -8.63 1.93 -7.08
CA PHE A 411 -9.56 1.00 -6.42
C PHE A 411 -10.03 1.52 -5.06
N LEU A 412 -9.11 1.99 -4.20
CA LEU A 412 -9.43 2.30 -2.80
C LEU A 412 -10.40 3.49 -2.59
N LYS A 413 -10.51 4.41 -3.56
CA LYS A 413 -11.57 5.45 -3.57
C LYS A 413 -12.99 4.90 -3.80
N ASN A 414 -13.13 3.61 -4.13
CA ASN A 414 -14.41 2.94 -4.40
C ASN A 414 -14.86 1.98 -3.27
N VAL A 415 -14.04 1.77 -2.24
CA VAL A 415 -14.34 0.87 -1.12
C VAL A 415 -14.07 1.53 0.22
N TYR A 416 -14.84 1.14 1.25
CA TYR A 416 -14.40 1.30 2.63
C TYR A 416 -13.51 0.11 2.97
N ALA A 417 -12.21 0.35 3.18
CA ALA A 417 -11.21 -0.69 3.36
C ALA A 417 -10.90 -0.91 4.84
N VAL A 418 -10.81 -2.17 5.27
CA VAL A 418 -10.54 -2.57 6.65
C VAL A 418 -9.36 -3.54 6.68
N PHE A 419 -8.31 -3.19 7.41
CA PHE A 419 -7.07 -3.96 7.52
C PHE A 419 -6.99 -4.56 8.93
N ASP A 420 -7.30 -5.84 9.05
CA ASP A 420 -7.41 -6.58 10.32
C ASP A 420 -6.21 -7.52 10.46
N LYS A 421 -5.22 -7.09 11.27
CA LYS A 421 -3.94 -7.80 11.45
C LYS A 421 -4.07 -8.94 12.46
N ASP A 422 -4.99 -8.85 13.42
CA ASP A 422 -5.23 -9.92 14.39
C ASP A 422 -5.85 -11.15 13.72
N GLN A 423 -6.77 -10.93 12.76
CA GLN A 423 -7.41 -11.99 11.97
C GLN A 423 -6.76 -12.21 10.59
N LYS A 424 -5.70 -11.46 10.25
CA LYS A 424 -4.96 -11.51 8.97
C LYS A 424 -5.87 -11.50 7.74
N ARG A 425 -6.70 -10.47 7.61
CA ARG A 425 -7.72 -10.33 6.55
C ARG A 425 -7.93 -8.88 6.14
N ILE A 426 -8.38 -8.68 4.91
CA ILE A 426 -8.80 -7.37 4.41
C ILE A 426 -10.32 -7.40 4.18
N GLY A 427 -11.02 -6.41 4.71
CA GLY A 427 -12.45 -6.23 4.55
C GLY A 427 -12.78 -5.10 3.60
N PHE A 428 -13.77 -5.28 2.73
CA PHE A 428 -14.33 -4.22 1.89
C PHE A 428 -15.84 -4.09 2.06
N ALA A 429 -16.33 -2.85 2.04
CA ALA A 429 -17.76 -2.51 1.98
C ALA A 429 -17.99 -1.32 1.03
N LYS A 430 -19.23 -1.11 0.58
CA LYS A 430 -19.56 0.02 -0.30
C LYS A 430 -19.51 1.36 0.47
N PRO A 431 -18.81 2.41 0.00
CA PRO A 431 -18.78 3.71 0.67
C PRO A 431 -20.17 4.35 0.80
N ALA A 432 -20.43 5.04 1.92
CA ALA A 432 -21.72 5.67 2.20
C ALA A 432 -22.09 6.75 1.16
N GLY A 433 -21.11 7.49 0.63
CA GLY A 433 -21.31 8.50 -0.42
C GLY A 433 -21.32 7.96 -1.86
N GLY A 434 -21.09 6.65 -2.08
CA GLY A 434 -20.97 6.09 -3.42
C GLY A 434 -22.32 5.99 -4.15
N SER A 435 -22.42 6.61 -5.34
CA SER A 435 -23.61 6.57 -6.20
C SER A 435 -24.11 5.14 -6.50
N GLN A 436 -25.40 5.02 -6.79
CA GLN A 436 -26.06 3.74 -7.00
C GLN A 436 -25.95 3.28 -8.47
N THR A 437 -24.93 2.51 -8.78
CA THR A 437 -24.91 1.60 -9.94
C THR A 437 -24.88 0.16 -9.43
N GLY A 438 -26.05 -0.45 -9.28
CA GLY A 438 -26.21 -1.84 -8.87
C GLY A 438 -27.60 -2.34 -9.25
N SER A 439 -27.68 -3.15 -10.30
CA SER A 439 -28.93 -3.79 -10.72
C SER A 439 -29.34 -4.83 -9.68
N SER A 440 -30.51 -4.66 -9.07
CA SER A 440 -31.05 -5.58 -8.07
C SER A 440 -31.56 -6.86 -8.71
N SER A 441 -30.69 -7.87 -8.81
CA SER A 441 -31.04 -9.25 -9.16
C SER A 441 -31.87 -9.90 -8.04
N SER A 442 -33.16 -9.56 -8.00
CA SER A 442 -34.12 -10.06 -7.02
C SER A 442 -34.39 -11.56 -7.17
N SER A 443 -33.60 -12.38 -6.47
CA SER A 443 -33.87 -13.80 -6.28
C SER A 443 -35.06 -13.98 -5.33
N GLY A 444 -36.25 -14.16 -5.90
CA GLY A 444 -37.49 -14.34 -5.14
C GLY A 444 -37.46 -15.60 -4.26
N LYS A 445 -37.72 -15.43 -2.95
CA LYS A 445 -37.91 -16.56 -2.02
C LYS A 445 -39.25 -17.26 -2.30
N GLY A 446 -39.22 -18.31 -3.13
CA GLY A 446 -40.31 -19.29 -3.22
C GLY A 446 -40.38 -20.14 -1.95
N THR A 447 -41.59 -20.36 -1.40
CA THR A 447 -41.78 -21.05 -0.12
C THR A 447 -42.44 -22.44 -0.30
N ALA A 448 -41.66 -23.49 -0.06
CA ALA A 448 -42.11 -24.86 0.27
C ALA A 448 -40.93 -25.55 0.98
N SER A 449 -41.03 -26.04 2.22
CA SER A 449 -41.88 -27.15 2.73
C SER A 449 -41.42 -28.52 2.21
N ALA A 450 -41.17 -29.46 3.13
CA ALA A 450 -40.48 -30.72 2.87
C ALA A 450 -41.37 -31.94 3.11
N THR A 451 -41.32 -32.94 2.22
CA THR A 451 -41.91 -34.28 2.44
C THR A 451 -41.29 -35.32 1.49
N GLY A 452 -41.21 -36.60 1.89
CA GLY A 452 -41.52 -37.70 0.97
C GLY A 452 -40.38 -38.39 0.19
N THR A 453 -39.63 -39.24 0.89
CA THR A 453 -39.06 -40.54 0.45
C THR A 453 -39.59 -41.16 -0.88
N SER A 454 -38.70 -41.58 -1.79
CA SER A 454 -38.67 -42.98 -2.32
C SER A 454 -37.45 -43.29 -3.19
N THR A 455 -37.01 -44.56 -3.14
CA THR A 455 -35.98 -45.23 -3.96
C THR A 455 -36.46 -45.57 -5.38
N LEU A 456 -35.52 -45.79 -6.32
CA LEU A 456 -35.52 -46.92 -7.27
C LEU A 456 -34.13 -47.10 -7.94
N LEU A 457 -33.86 -48.28 -8.53
CA LEU A 457 -32.58 -48.66 -9.18
C LEU A 457 -32.77 -49.07 -10.66
N ALA A 458 -31.77 -48.81 -11.51
CA ALA A 458 -31.37 -49.57 -12.71
C ALA A 458 -30.10 -48.94 -13.33
N THR A 459 -28.88 -49.49 -13.22
CA THR A 459 -28.25 -50.57 -14.03
C THR A 459 -28.04 -50.27 -15.52
N GLY A 460 -26.77 -50.15 -15.94
CA GLY A 460 -26.29 -50.15 -17.33
C GLY A 460 -24.76 -50.29 -17.37
N VAL A 461 -24.21 -51.10 -18.28
CA VAL A 461 -22.80 -51.57 -18.26
C VAL A 461 -22.21 -51.58 -19.68
N SER A 462 -20.86 -51.58 -19.76
CA SER A 462 -20.03 -51.81 -20.96
C SER A 462 -19.92 -50.67 -21.98
N SER A 463 -18.88 -50.54 -22.81
CA SER A 463 -17.42 -50.84 -22.73
C SER A 463 -16.81 -50.69 -24.14
N GLN A 464 -15.62 -50.10 -24.30
CA GLN A 464 -14.49 -50.62 -25.12
C GLN A 464 -13.33 -49.60 -25.27
N GLN A 465 -12.26 -50.00 -26.00
CA GLN A 465 -10.88 -49.57 -25.80
C GLN A 465 -10.06 -49.60 -27.10
N SER A 466 -9.38 -48.50 -27.45
CA SER A 466 -8.19 -48.44 -28.33
C SER A 466 -7.63 -47.00 -28.35
N GLY A 467 -6.34 -46.71 -28.46
CA GLY A 467 -5.15 -47.58 -28.54
C GLY A 467 -3.84 -46.75 -28.41
N LYS A 468 -2.68 -47.41 -28.28
CA LYS A 468 -1.32 -46.83 -28.21
C LYS A 468 -0.51 -47.21 -29.47
N PRO A 469 0.46 -46.38 -29.93
CA PRO A 469 1.85 -46.40 -29.43
C PRO A 469 2.40 -44.99 -29.10
N THR A 470 3.46 -44.70 -28.30
CA THR A 470 4.62 -45.43 -27.72
C THR A 470 5.97 -45.28 -28.48
N LEU A 471 7.07 -45.19 -27.70
CA LEU A 471 8.49 -44.85 -28.04
C LEU A 471 8.75 -43.33 -28.19
N GLY A 472 9.87 -42.77 -27.69
CA GLY A 472 10.96 -43.30 -26.84
C GLY A 472 12.13 -42.28 -26.76
N LEU A 473 13.14 -42.36 -25.89
CA LEU A 473 13.38 -43.30 -24.77
C LEU A 473 13.16 -42.55 -23.41
N GLY A 474 14.04 -42.33 -22.41
CA GLY A 474 15.42 -42.77 -22.05
C GLY A 474 16.38 -41.61 -21.71
N GLY A 475 17.18 -41.62 -20.64
CA GLY A 475 17.17 -42.51 -19.45
C GLY A 475 18.49 -42.53 -18.66
N HIS A 476 18.42 -42.63 -17.32
CA HIS A 476 19.45 -43.26 -16.49
C HIS A 476 18.93 -43.55 -15.06
N GLU A 477 19.02 -44.80 -14.61
CA GLU A 477 18.82 -45.20 -13.21
C GLU A 477 20.18 -45.47 -12.54
N THR A 478 20.22 -45.45 -11.21
CA THR A 478 20.73 -46.61 -10.44
C THR A 478 20.04 -46.67 -9.08
N GLN A 479 19.75 -47.87 -8.58
CA GLN A 479 19.06 -48.11 -7.30
C GLN A 479 19.99 -48.74 -6.25
N SER A 480 19.71 -48.49 -4.97
CA SER A 480 19.58 -49.47 -3.86
C SER A 480 19.65 -48.74 -2.51
N GLY A 481 19.03 -49.18 -1.41
CA GLY A 481 18.12 -50.30 -1.17
C GLY A 481 18.22 -50.72 0.31
N GLY A 482 17.16 -51.16 1.01
CA GLY A 482 15.74 -51.25 0.68
C GLY A 482 14.96 -52.03 1.77
N ALA A 483 13.62 -52.02 1.69
CA ALA A 483 12.67 -52.82 2.51
C ALA A 483 12.62 -52.52 4.04
N THR A 484 11.56 -52.84 4.80
CA THR A 484 10.32 -53.59 4.48
C THR A 484 9.08 -52.98 5.19
N ALA A 485 7.87 -53.41 4.80
CA ALA A 485 6.53 -53.03 5.29
C ALA A 485 6.25 -53.42 6.78
N THR A 486 5.10 -53.13 7.44
CA THR A 486 3.66 -53.33 7.09
C THR A 486 2.69 -52.55 8.02
N GLY A 487 1.39 -52.45 7.65
CA GLY A 487 0.27 -51.93 8.49
C GLY A 487 -0.16 -50.51 8.12
N ASP A 488 -1.41 -50.13 7.74
CA ASP A 488 -2.78 -50.44 8.22
C ASP A 488 -3.06 -50.05 9.69
N ALA A 489 -4.15 -49.34 10.06
CA ALA A 489 -5.24 -48.73 9.27
C ALA A 489 -6.02 -47.62 10.03
N THR A 490 -6.97 -46.97 9.36
CA THR A 490 -8.21 -46.31 9.90
C THR A 490 -8.14 -45.22 11.01
N LYS A 491 -8.13 -43.96 10.55
CA LYS A 491 -9.07 -42.84 10.86
C LYS A 491 -10.38 -43.21 11.63
N PRO A 492 -11.12 -42.24 12.26
CA PRO A 492 -10.83 -41.30 13.37
C PRO A 492 -11.81 -41.52 14.56
N THR A 493 -11.96 -40.55 15.49
CA THR A 493 -13.24 -39.88 15.85
C THR A 493 -13.00 -38.74 16.87
N GLU A 494 -13.92 -37.77 16.93
CA GLU A 494 -13.90 -36.58 17.79
C GLU A 494 -14.37 -36.87 19.24
N THR A 495 -14.07 -35.98 20.20
CA THR A 495 -15.09 -35.08 20.82
C THR A 495 -14.49 -34.16 21.89
N SER A 496 -15.24 -33.13 22.26
CA SER A 496 -14.91 -32.09 23.25
C SER A 496 -15.21 -32.50 24.70
N HIS A 497 -14.47 -31.97 25.69
CA HIS A 497 -14.96 -30.83 26.48
C HIS A 497 -14.01 -30.30 27.57
N SER A 498 -14.17 -29.00 27.81
CA SER A 498 -14.03 -28.26 29.08
C SER A 498 -13.42 -28.94 30.31
N ALA A 499 -12.35 -28.35 30.86
CA ALA A 499 -12.43 -27.50 32.07
C ALA A 499 -11.04 -27.14 32.63
N ALA A 500 -10.92 -25.95 33.23
CA ALA A 500 -9.80 -25.61 34.10
C ALA A 500 -10.23 -25.71 35.58
N PRO A 501 -9.34 -26.10 36.50
CA PRO A 501 -9.44 -25.72 37.90
C PRO A 501 -8.55 -24.50 38.20
N ALA A 502 -9.02 -23.64 39.10
CA ALA A 502 -8.23 -22.56 39.69
C ALA A 502 -7.86 -22.88 41.15
N GLY A 503 -6.76 -22.31 41.63
CA GLY A 503 -6.26 -22.50 43.00
C GLY A 503 -4.86 -23.14 43.03
N GLY A 504 -3.95 -22.73 43.91
CA GLY A 504 -4.03 -21.64 44.88
C GLY A 504 -2.63 -21.27 45.40
N ALA A 505 -2.49 -20.09 46.00
CA ALA A 505 -1.21 -19.61 46.51
C ALA A 505 -0.85 -20.20 47.87
N ARG A 506 0.46 -20.34 48.18
CA ARG A 506 1.12 -19.63 49.31
C ARG A 506 2.61 -19.98 49.51
N ILE A 507 3.45 -18.92 49.45
CA ILE A 507 4.45 -18.50 50.48
C ILE A 507 5.77 -19.31 50.69
N ALA A 508 6.85 -18.51 50.70
CA ALA A 508 8.14 -18.64 51.44
C ALA A 508 9.30 -19.54 50.91
N THR A 509 10.57 -19.32 51.31
CA THR A 509 11.45 -18.12 51.49
C THR A 509 12.90 -18.64 51.72
N LYS A 510 13.95 -17.82 51.50
CA LYS A 510 15.38 -18.01 51.93
C LYS A 510 16.22 -19.00 51.08
N LEU A 511 17.55 -18.90 50.98
CA LEU A 511 18.52 -17.87 51.43
C LEU A 511 19.70 -17.71 50.43
N CYS A 512 20.58 -16.73 50.68
CA CYS A 512 21.75 -16.37 49.87
C CYS A 512 23.03 -17.17 50.19
N THR A 513 23.87 -17.37 49.18
CA THR A 513 25.36 -17.27 49.21
C THR A 513 25.87 -17.09 47.77
N GLY A 514 26.87 -16.27 47.43
CA GLY A 514 27.64 -15.31 48.24
C GLY A 514 29.13 -15.66 48.37
N ILE A 515 29.90 -15.45 47.29
CA ILE A 515 31.40 -15.44 47.18
C ILE A 515 31.73 -15.10 45.70
N ALA A 516 32.90 -14.60 45.30
CA ALA A 516 33.73 -13.46 45.74
C ALA A 516 34.87 -13.28 44.70
N MET A 517 35.48 -12.09 44.66
CA MET A 517 36.56 -11.62 43.77
C MET A 517 37.54 -12.65 43.16
N ALA A 518 37.92 -12.39 41.89
CA ALA A 518 39.32 -12.31 41.48
C ALA A 518 39.46 -11.29 40.34
N ALA A 519 40.60 -10.58 40.28
CA ALA A 519 40.93 -9.64 39.22
C ALA A 519 42.38 -9.85 38.77
N LEU A 520 42.71 -9.50 37.52
CA LEU A 520 44.08 -9.19 37.15
C LEU A 520 44.12 -8.21 35.97
N LEU A 521 45.08 -7.28 35.99
CA LEU A 521 45.45 -6.48 34.84
C LEU A 521 46.56 -7.19 34.07
N ALA A 522 46.56 -7.03 32.75
CA ALA A 522 47.78 -6.89 31.95
C ALA A 522 47.45 -6.08 30.68
N ALA A 523 48.37 -5.22 30.26
CA ALA A 523 48.32 -4.51 28.99
C ALA A 523 49.62 -4.76 28.24
N LEU A 524 49.61 -4.64 26.91
CA LEU A 524 50.68 -4.03 26.10
C LEU A 524 50.36 -4.07 24.60
N VAL A 525 50.89 -3.06 23.89
CA VAL A 525 50.79 -2.77 22.43
C VAL A 525 49.39 -2.35 21.98
#